data_AF-A0A1E3NM71-F1
#
_entry.id   AF-A0A1E3NM71-F1
#
_cell.length_a   1.000
_cell.length_b   1.000
_cell.length_c   1.000
_cell.angle_alpha   90.00
_cell.angle_beta   90.00
_cell.angle_gamma   90.00
#
_symmetry.space_group_name_H-M   'P 1'
#
loop_
_entity.id
_entity.type
_entity.pdbx_description
1 polymer ?
#
loop_
_entity_poly.entity_id
_entity_poly.type
_entity_poly.pdbx_seq_one_letter_code
_entity_poly.pdbx_strand_id
1 'polypeptide(L)'
;MAESQGVDIAFQSVALVSKALSQLESGQLSIMKFGSQSEVVHPFEKQFGGTSGINVFREFKFDDTRTDIKKLVSKSLKVFSDARVFGNSDLWQLEIVLSDGVCEDHETIKRLVRRAREEKVMIVFVVIDGLNGKESILDMDQASYITDDSGKMKLQVNKYLDTFPFEFYVVVRHINELPEMLSLILRQYFTELVSS
;
A
#
# COMPACT_ATOMS: atom_id res chain seq x y z
N MET A 1 -14.92 -7.35 -2.08
CA MET A 1 -14.72 -6.33 -3.13
C MET A 1 -15.54 -6.68 -4.38
N ALA A 2 -16.88 -6.72 -4.28
CA ALA A 2 -17.78 -7.12 -5.37
C ALA A 2 -18.54 -5.94 -6.01
N GLU A 3 -17.99 -4.72 -5.95
CA GLU A 3 -18.50 -3.56 -6.68
C GLU A 3 -17.59 -3.29 -7.88
N SER A 4 -18.09 -3.52 -9.10
CA SER A 4 -17.29 -3.46 -10.33
C SER A 4 -16.62 -2.10 -10.55
N GLN A 5 -17.24 -1.02 -10.07
CA GLN A 5 -16.73 0.35 -10.21
C GLN A 5 -15.43 0.58 -9.43
N GLY A 6 -15.30 0.00 -8.23
CA GLY A 6 -14.10 0.13 -7.42
C GLY A 6 -12.88 -0.54 -8.08
N VAL A 7 -13.15 -1.69 -8.69
CA VAL A 7 -12.15 -2.46 -9.42
C VAL A 7 -11.66 -1.70 -10.65
N ASP A 8 -12.58 -1.18 -11.47
CA ASP A 8 -12.24 -0.45 -12.70
C ASP A 8 -11.33 0.75 -12.42
N ILE A 9 -11.58 1.49 -11.33
CA ILE A 9 -10.80 2.69 -11.01
C ILE A 9 -9.43 2.36 -10.40
N ALA A 10 -9.33 1.30 -9.61
CA ALA A 10 -8.03 0.78 -9.17
C ALA A 10 -7.16 0.38 -10.38
N PHE A 11 -7.76 -0.19 -11.43
CA PHE A 11 -7.04 -0.51 -12.66
C PHE A 11 -6.69 0.71 -13.51
N GLN A 12 -7.59 1.69 -13.65
CA GLN A 12 -7.27 2.96 -14.29
C GLN A 12 -6.08 3.65 -13.60
N SER A 13 -6.04 3.56 -12.27
CA SER A 13 -4.97 4.08 -11.43
C SER A 13 -3.63 3.38 -11.68
N VAL A 14 -3.60 2.05 -11.75
CA VAL A 14 -2.40 1.27 -12.13
C VAL A 14 -1.94 1.62 -13.55
N ALA A 15 -2.87 1.70 -14.50
CA ALA A 15 -2.55 2.04 -15.88
C ALA A 15 -1.97 3.47 -16.01
N LEU A 16 -2.52 4.42 -15.25
CA LEU A 16 -2.04 5.79 -15.18
C LEU A 16 -0.62 5.85 -14.60
N VAL A 17 -0.38 5.22 -13.44
CA VAL A 17 0.95 5.13 -12.82
C VAL A 17 1.95 4.49 -13.77
N SER A 18 1.59 3.37 -14.40
CA SER A 18 2.49 2.71 -15.35
C SER A 18 2.81 3.60 -16.54
N LYS A 19 1.82 4.30 -17.11
CA LYS A 19 2.04 5.17 -18.26
C LYS A 19 2.96 6.33 -17.89
N ALA A 20 2.78 6.91 -16.70
CA ALA A 20 3.66 7.97 -16.20
C ALA A 20 5.11 7.47 -16.05
N LEU A 21 5.32 6.31 -15.43
CA LEU A 21 6.67 5.72 -15.27
C LEU A 21 7.31 5.40 -16.63
N SER A 22 6.55 4.84 -17.58
CA SER A 22 7.05 4.60 -18.94
C SER A 22 7.44 5.89 -19.67
N GLN A 23 6.68 6.98 -19.49
CA GLN A 23 6.98 8.28 -20.11
C GLN A 23 8.21 8.96 -19.51
N LEU A 24 8.49 8.72 -18.23
CA LEU A 24 9.68 9.24 -17.56
C LEU A 24 10.96 8.50 -17.97
N GLU A 25 10.87 7.45 -18.79
CA GLU A 25 11.97 6.53 -19.16
C GLU A 25 12.81 6.08 -17.96
N SER A 26 12.19 6.08 -16.77
CA SER A 26 12.88 5.99 -15.50
C SER A 26 12.13 5.08 -14.55
N GLY A 27 12.84 4.09 -14.02
CA GLY A 27 12.34 3.14 -13.04
C GLY A 27 11.75 1.86 -13.63
N GLN A 28 11.68 0.84 -12.78
CA GLN A 28 11.01 -0.42 -13.06
C GLN A 28 9.69 -0.45 -12.28
N LEU A 29 8.66 -1.10 -12.83
CA LEU A 29 7.37 -1.27 -12.17
C LEU A 29 7.17 -2.75 -11.81
N SER A 30 6.79 -3.01 -10.57
CA SER A 30 6.29 -4.32 -10.12
C SER A 30 4.88 -4.13 -9.58
N ILE A 31 4.02 -5.13 -9.79
CA ILE A 31 2.64 -5.13 -9.29
C ILE A 31 2.45 -6.42 -8.51
N MET A 32 1.89 -6.25 -7.31
CA MET A 32 1.53 -7.33 -6.41
C MET A 32 0.03 -7.28 -6.12
N LYS A 33 -0.58 -8.46 -6.01
CA LYS A 33 -1.90 -8.62 -5.40
C LYS A 33 -1.73 -9.17 -4.00
N PHE A 34 -2.66 -8.82 -3.11
CA PHE A 34 -2.64 -9.29 -1.74
C PHE A 34 -4.04 -9.45 -1.15
N GLY A 35 -4.12 -10.35 -0.17
CA GLY A 35 -5.30 -10.71 0.60
C GLY A 35 -4.84 -11.63 1.71
N SER A 36 -5.30 -12.89 1.74
CA SER A 36 -4.77 -13.90 2.68
C SER A 36 -3.32 -14.30 2.36
N GLN A 37 -2.93 -14.14 1.09
CA GLN A 37 -1.61 -14.36 0.53
C GLN A 37 -1.16 -13.13 -0.26
N SER A 38 0.14 -13.03 -0.55
CA SER A 38 0.71 -11.93 -1.36
C SER A 38 1.52 -12.50 -2.52
N GLU A 39 1.22 -12.06 -3.74
CA GLU A 39 1.78 -12.60 -4.97
C GLU A 39 2.17 -11.50 -5.95
N VAL A 40 3.33 -11.67 -6.60
CA VAL A 40 3.78 -10.78 -7.69
C VAL A 40 3.06 -11.19 -8.97
N VAL A 41 2.26 -10.29 -9.53
CA VAL A 41 1.52 -10.50 -10.78
C VAL A 41 2.22 -9.84 -11.98
N HIS A 42 3.13 -8.90 -11.70
CA HIS A 42 4.01 -8.29 -12.68
C HIS A 42 5.38 -8.04 -12.03
N PRO A 43 6.45 -8.74 -12.45
CA PRO A 43 7.77 -8.56 -11.84
C PRO A 43 8.54 -7.38 -12.48
N PHE A 44 9.53 -6.83 -11.77
CA PHE A 44 10.29 -5.65 -12.20
C PHE A 44 11.04 -5.82 -13.53
N GLU A 45 11.42 -7.04 -13.88
CA GLU A 45 12.17 -7.37 -15.09
C GLU A 45 11.28 -7.33 -16.34
N LYS A 46 9.96 -7.34 -16.17
CA LYS A 46 9.00 -7.32 -17.28
C LYS A 46 8.60 -5.88 -17.58
N GLN A 47 8.65 -5.49 -18.86
CA GLN A 47 8.08 -4.21 -19.27
C GLN A 47 6.55 -4.22 -19.14
N PHE A 48 6.01 -3.17 -18.52
CA PHE A 48 4.58 -2.98 -18.48
C PHE A 48 4.08 -2.38 -19.80
N GLY A 49 2.98 -2.92 -20.31
CA GLY A 49 2.36 -2.52 -21.57
C GLY A 49 0.94 -3.08 -21.66
N GLY A 50 0.26 -2.85 -22.78
CA GLY A 50 -1.17 -3.20 -22.91
C GLY A 50 -1.49 -4.67 -22.62
N THR A 51 -0.65 -5.60 -23.08
CA THR A 51 -0.81 -7.04 -22.81
C THR A 51 -0.50 -7.41 -21.37
N SER A 52 0.48 -6.75 -20.73
CA SER A 52 0.77 -6.91 -19.29
C SER A 52 -0.43 -6.47 -18.45
N GLY A 53 -1.07 -5.35 -18.79
CA GLY A 53 -2.25 -4.85 -18.08
C GLY A 53 -3.43 -5.83 -18.10
N ILE A 54 -3.72 -6.46 -19.25
CA ILE A 54 -4.78 -7.48 -19.35
C ILE A 54 -4.48 -8.70 -18.47
N ASN A 55 -3.22 -9.15 -18.45
CA ASN A 55 -2.82 -10.30 -17.64
C ASN A 55 -2.92 -9.99 -16.14
N VAL A 56 -2.42 -8.82 -15.73
CA VAL A 56 -2.56 -8.33 -14.35
C VAL A 56 -4.03 -8.27 -13.97
N PHE A 57 -4.91 -7.74 -14.83
CA PHE A 57 -6.35 -7.67 -14.58
C PHE A 57 -6.97 -9.03 -14.24
N ARG A 58 -6.61 -10.08 -14.99
CA ARG A 58 -7.15 -11.44 -14.77
C ARG A 58 -6.75 -12.05 -13.43
N GLU A 59 -5.68 -11.57 -12.82
CA GLU A 59 -5.15 -12.11 -11.56
C GLU A 59 -5.91 -11.61 -10.32
N PHE A 60 -6.61 -10.48 -10.41
CA PHE A 60 -7.37 -9.92 -9.29
C PHE A 60 -8.82 -10.44 -9.31
N LYS A 61 -9.10 -11.38 -8.41
CA LYS A 61 -10.43 -11.99 -8.25
C LYS A 61 -11.27 -11.36 -7.15
N PHE A 62 -10.63 -10.63 -6.22
CA PHE A 62 -11.30 -9.85 -5.18
C PHE A 62 -12.23 -10.68 -4.25
N ASP A 63 -11.91 -11.97 -4.10
CA ASP A 63 -12.65 -13.00 -3.37
C ASP A 63 -12.07 -13.28 -1.96
N ASP A 64 -10.91 -12.70 -1.63
CA ASP A 64 -10.33 -12.77 -0.29
C ASP A 64 -11.23 -12.11 0.77
N THR A 65 -11.37 -12.79 1.91
CA THR A 65 -12.14 -12.31 3.07
C THR A 65 -11.27 -11.77 4.20
N ARG A 66 -9.94 -11.88 4.06
CA ARG A 66 -8.95 -11.41 5.03
C ARG A 66 -7.76 -10.79 4.31
N THR A 67 -7.14 -9.83 4.97
CA THR A 67 -5.95 -9.12 4.48
C THR A 67 -4.82 -9.29 5.46
N ASP A 68 -3.68 -9.83 5.01
CA ASP A 68 -2.48 -10.02 5.82
C ASP A 68 -1.41 -8.99 5.44
N ILE A 69 -1.52 -7.78 6.01
CA ILE A 69 -0.59 -6.67 5.75
C ILE A 69 0.85 -7.02 6.20
N LYS A 70 1.01 -7.82 7.25
CA LYS A 70 2.34 -8.26 7.70
C LYS A 70 3.04 -9.11 6.64
N LYS A 71 2.31 -10.05 6.01
CA LYS A 71 2.83 -10.83 4.88
C LYS A 71 3.10 -9.96 3.66
N LEU A 72 2.22 -9.00 3.36
CA LEU A 72 2.44 -8.06 2.26
C LEU A 72 3.78 -7.34 2.41
N VAL A 73 3.99 -6.63 3.53
CA VAL A 73 5.22 -5.85 3.77
C VAL A 73 6.45 -6.76 3.79
N SER A 74 6.37 -7.94 4.42
CA SER A 74 7.50 -8.87 4.45
C SER A 74 7.86 -9.39 3.05
N LYS A 75 6.85 -9.64 2.21
CA LYS A 75 7.04 -10.12 0.84
C LYS A 75 7.53 -9.01 -0.08
N SER A 76 6.98 -7.79 0.02
CA SER A 76 7.40 -6.65 -0.80
C SER A 76 8.85 -6.28 -0.52
N LEU A 77 9.28 -6.25 0.75
CA LEU A 77 10.69 -6.02 1.12
C LEU A 77 11.63 -7.05 0.51
N LYS A 78 11.24 -8.33 0.47
CA LYS A 78 12.04 -9.35 -0.22
C LYS A 78 12.14 -9.06 -1.71
N VAL A 79 11.03 -8.73 -2.38
CA VAL A 79 11.00 -8.41 -3.81
C VAL A 79 11.88 -7.17 -4.11
N PHE A 80 11.83 -6.16 -3.27
CA PHE A 80 12.66 -4.96 -3.36
C PHE A 80 14.16 -5.26 -3.15
N SER A 81 14.48 -6.09 -2.16
CA SER A 81 15.85 -6.54 -1.90
C SER A 81 16.42 -7.34 -3.06
N ASP A 82 15.65 -8.30 -3.60
CA ASP A 82 16.04 -9.11 -4.76
C ASP A 82 16.29 -8.20 -5.99
N ALA A 83 15.44 -7.19 -6.23
CA ALA A 83 15.63 -6.23 -7.32
C ALA A 83 16.85 -5.32 -7.10
N ARG A 84 17.18 -4.98 -5.85
CA ARG A 84 18.32 -4.13 -5.49
C ARG A 84 19.66 -4.79 -5.81
N VAL A 85 19.75 -6.12 -5.77
CA VAL A 85 20.96 -6.87 -6.15
C VAL A 85 21.36 -6.59 -7.60
N PHE A 86 20.40 -6.32 -8.48
CA PHE A 86 20.61 -6.04 -9.89
C PHE A 86 20.58 -4.55 -10.24
N GLY A 87 20.21 -3.70 -9.28
CA GLY A 87 20.07 -2.25 -9.43
C GLY A 87 21.11 -1.44 -8.66
N ASN A 88 20.96 -0.11 -8.64
CA ASN A 88 21.79 0.76 -7.82
C ASN A 88 21.30 0.71 -6.36
N SER A 89 22.15 0.25 -5.45
CA SER A 89 21.81 0.04 -4.03
C SER A 89 21.41 1.30 -3.28
N ASP A 90 21.78 2.48 -3.79
CA ASP A 90 21.56 3.76 -3.11
C ASP A 90 20.21 4.41 -3.39
N LEU A 91 19.45 3.90 -4.36
CA LEU A 91 18.14 4.44 -4.70
C LEU A 91 17.09 4.07 -3.67
N TRP A 92 16.24 5.05 -3.33
CA TRP A 92 14.99 4.75 -2.65
C TRP A 92 14.07 3.95 -3.57
N GLN A 93 13.26 3.09 -2.96
CA GLN A 93 12.22 2.32 -3.62
C GLN A 93 10.87 2.72 -3.03
N LEU A 94 9.85 2.88 -3.88
CA LEU A 94 8.51 3.29 -3.49
C LEU A 94 7.53 2.11 -3.58
N GLU A 95 6.84 1.83 -2.48
CA GLU A 95 5.67 0.95 -2.43
C GLU A 95 4.42 1.79 -2.22
N ILE A 96 3.42 1.60 -3.08
CA ILE A 96 2.09 2.20 -2.89
C ILE A 96 1.10 1.06 -2.61
N VAL A 97 0.51 1.07 -1.41
CA VAL A 97 -0.46 0.06 -0.98
C VAL A 97 -1.87 0.62 -1.12
N LEU A 98 -2.74 -0.08 -1.84
CA LEU A 98 -4.15 0.29 -2.04
C LEU A 98 -5.04 -0.69 -1.25
N SER A 99 -5.70 -0.23 -0.19
CA SER A 99 -6.60 -1.07 0.63
C SER A 99 -7.56 -0.19 1.44
N ASP A 100 -8.62 -0.79 1.98
CA ASP A 100 -9.51 -0.17 2.97
C ASP A 100 -8.83 0.18 4.32
N GLY A 101 -7.55 -0.15 4.49
CA GLY A 101 -6.75 0.22 5.67
C GLY A 101 -6.96 -0.67 6.89
N VAL A 102 -7.88 -1.64 6.83
CA VAL A 102 -8.15 -2.52 7.97
C VAL A 102 -7.05 -3.57 8.09
N CYS A 103 -6.32 -3.50 9.19
CA CYS A 103 -5.28 -4.46 9.55
C CYS A 103 -5.25 -4.75 11.05
N GLU A 104 -4.77 -5.95 11.39
CA GLU A 104 -4.55 -6.38 12.76
C GLU A 104 -3.08 -6.12 13.17
N ASP A 105 -2.82 -5.99 14.46
CA ASP A 105 -1.45 -5.98 15.01
C ASP A 105 -0.59 -4.80 14.50
N HIS A 106 -1.08 -3.58 14.74
CA HIS A 106 -0.41 -2.33 14.33
C HIS A 106 1.02 -2.22 14.86
N GLU A 107 1.30 -2.67 16.09
CA GLU A 107 2.65 -2.58 16.67
C GLU A 107 3.67 -3.41 15.89
N THR A 108 3.30 -4.62 15.46
CA THR A 108 4.19 -5.44 14.62
C THR A 108 4.37 -4.83 13.24
N ILE A 109 3.29 -4.34 12.62
CA ILE A 109 3.38 -3.67 11.31
C ILE A 109 4.25 -2.42 11.40
N LYS A 110 4.12 -1.62 12.45
CA LYS A 110 4.93 -0.41 12.67
C LYS A 110 6.42 -0.72 12.77
N ARG A 111 6.80 -1.84 13.39
CA ARG A 111 8.20 -2.32 13.40
C ARG A 111 8.67 -2.73 12.00
N LEU A 112 7.82 -3.40 11.22
CA LEU A 112 8.14 -3.76 9.83
C LEU A 112 8.29 -2.52 8.93
N VAL A 113 7.43 -1.51 9.08
CA VAL A 113 7.50 -0.24 8.33
C VAL A 113 8.77 0.53 8.70
N ARG A 114 9.18 0.55 9.98
CA ARG A 114 10.47 1.13 10.39
C ARG A 114 11.64 0.43 9.73
N ARG A 115 11.64 -0.91 9.71
CA ARG A 115 12.65 -1.70 9.00
C ARG A 115 12.66 -1.40 7.50
N ALA A 116 11.49 -1.27 6.87
CA ALA A 116 11.39 -0.90 5.45
C ALA A 116 12.12 0.41 5.17
N ARG A 117 11.94 1.41 6.03
CA ARG A 117 12.61 2.71 5.93
C ARG A 117 14.13 2.60 6.10
N GLU A 118 14.60 1.78 7.04
CA GLU A 118 16.04 1.49 7.20
C GLU A 118 16.64 0.85 5.94
N GLU A 119 15.85 0.05 5.23
CA GLU A 119 16.18 -0.55 3.93
C GLU A 119 15.92 0.40 2.73
N LYS A 120 15.72 1.72 2.95
CA LYS A 120 15.40 2.73 1.92
C LYS A 120 14.15 2.40 1.08
N VAL A 121 13.15 1.76 1.69
CA VAL A 121 11.84 1.50 1.08
C VAL A 121 10.81 2.44 1.72
N MET A 122 10.24 3.34 0.93
CA MET A 122 9.15 4.22 1.35
C MET A 122 7.82 3.54 1.04
N ILE A 123 6.99 3.34 2.07
CA ILE A 123 5.66 2.75 1.90
C ILE A 123 4.61 3.83 2.10
N VAL A 124 3.81 4.08 1.07
CA VAL A 124 2.67 5.01 1.08
C VAL A 124 1.38 4.20 1.05
N PHE A 125 0.56 4.33 2.09
CA PHE A 125 -0.72 3.62 2.19
C PHE A 125 -1.87 4.50 1.74
N VAL A 126 -2.54 4.14 0.65
CA VAL A 126 -3.76 4.80 0.20
C VAL A 126 -4.95 4.02 0.75
N VAL A 127 -5.59 4.61 1.75
CA VAL A 127 -6.78 4.08 2.41
C VAL A 127 -7.99 4.46 1.57
N ILE A 128 -8.65 3.47 0.98
CA ILE A 128 -9.87 3.67 0.20
C ILE A 128 -11.07 3.52 1.14
N ASP A 129 -11.63 4.65 1.54
CA ASP A 129 -12.71 4.72 2.51
C ASP A 129 -14.06 4.36 1.85
N GLY A 130 -14.98 3.80 2.64
CA GLY A 130 -16.34 3.48 2.19
C GLY A 130 -16.49 2.27 1.27
N LEU A 131 -15.42 1.50 0.98
CA LEU A 131 -15.45 0.34 0.07
C LEU A 131 -16.44 -0.78 0.45
N ASN A 132 -16.81 -0.87 1.73
CA ASN A 132 -17.63 -1.98 2.23
C ASN A 132 -19.02 -1.52 2.72
N GLY A 133 -19.40 -0.25 2.49
CA GLY A 133 -20.65 0.34 3.00
C GLY A 133 -20.76 0.35 4.54
N LYS A 134 -19.69 0.00 5.23
CA LYS A 134 -19.52 0.06 6.69
C LYS A 134 -18.96 1.44 7.07
N GLU A 135 -19.05 1.75 8.37
CA GLU A 135 -18.52 2.99 8.97
C GLU A 135 -17.16 3.39 8.39
N SER A 136 -16.98 4.70 8.20
CA SER A 136 -15.74 5.28 7.70
C SER A 136 -14.57 4.90 8.60
N ILE A 137 -13.40 4.66 8.01
CA ILE A 137 -12.16 4.44 8.80
C ILE A 137 -11.84 5.62 9.73
N LEU A 138 -12.31 6.82 9.40
CA LEU A 138 -12.18 8.02 10.22
C LEU A 138 -12.96 7.92 11.54
N ASP A 139 -14.07 7.19 11.52
CA ASP A 139 -14.96 7.02 12.65
C ASP A 139 -14.63 5.76 13.46
N MET A 140 -13.91 4.80 12.86
CA MET A 140 -13.53 3.54 13.48
C MET A 140 -12.76 3.74 14.79
N ASP A 141 -13.20 3.01 15.81
CA ASP A 141 -12.53 2.93 17.10
C ASP A 141 -11.71 1.63 17.22
N GLN A 142 -10.59 1.71 17.91
CA GLN A 142 -9.76 0.56 18.27
C GLN A 142 -9.62 0.48 19.79
N ALA A 143 -9.89 -0.71 20.33
CA ALA A 143 -9.67 -0.98 21.74
C ALA A 143 -8.24 -1.46 21.98
N SER A 144 -7.57 -0.86 22.96
CA SER A 144 -6.24 -1.25 23.44
C SER A 144 -6.28 -1.47 24.95
N TYR A 145 -5.43 -2.35 25.46
CA TYR A 145 -5.26 -2.52 26.91
C TYR A 145 -4.02 -1.76 27.35
N ILE A 146 -4.20 -0.83 28.28
CA ILE A 146 -3.11 -0.11 28.95
C ILE A 146 -3.03 -0.56 30.41
N THR A 147 -1.82 -0.68 30.92
CA THR A 147 -1.59 -0.90 32.35
C THR A 147 -1.51 0.45 33.03
N ASP A 148 -2.37 0.71 34.02
CA ASP A 148 -2.29 1.94 34.81
C ASP A 148 -1.15 1.90 35.84
N ASP A 149 -0.91 3.04 36.52
CA ASP A 149 0.13 3.17 37.55
C ASP A 149 -0.06 2.20 38.74
N SER A 150 -1.24 1.60 38.88
CA SER A 150 -1.56 0.59 39.90
C SER A 150 -1.38 -0.86 39.42
N GLY A 151 -0.91 -1.06 38.18
CA GLY A 151 -0.71 -2.38 37.59
C GLY A 151 -1.99 -3.02 37.07
N LYS A 152 -3.12 -2.29 37.03
CA LYS A 152 -4.41 -2.81 36.58
C LYS A 152 -4.58 -2.57 35.08
N MET A 153 -5.04 -3.60 34.38
CA MET A 153 -5.36 -3.50 32.96
C MET A 153 -6.66 -2.71 32.78
N LYS A 154 -6.58 -1.61 32.03
CA LYS A 154 -7.72 -0.76 31.66
C LYS A 154 -7.90 -0.79 30.15
N LEU A 155 -9.15 -0.97 29.72
CA LEU A 155 -9.51 -0.82 28.31
C LEU A 155 -9.48 0.68 27.96
N GLN A 156 -8.70 1.04 26.95
CA GLN A 156 -8.69 2.36 26.35
C GLN A 156 -9.17 2.25 24.91
N VAL A 157 -10.18 3.04 24.58
CA VAL A 157 -10.70 3.17 23.22
C VAL A 157 -10.05 4.41 22.60
N ASN A 158 -9.33 4.22 21.50
CA ASN A 158 -8.69 5.28 20.72
C ASN A 158 -9.24 5.25 19.29
N LYS A 159 -9.03 6.31 18.50
CA LYS A 159 -9.38 6.25 17.08
C LYS A 159 -8.43 5.31 16.36
N TYR A 160 -8.97 4.55 15.40
CA TYR A 160 -8.20 3.56 14.63
C TYR A 160 -7.00 4.20 13.93
N LEU A 161 -7.17 5.42 13.41
CA LEU A 161 -6.11 6.14 12.72
C LEU A 161 -5.01 6.68 13.66
N ASP A 162 -5.28 6.85 14.96
CA ASP A 162 -4.28 7.32 15.92
C ASP A 162 -3.13 6.32 16.08
N THR A 163 -3.41 5.04 15.85
CA THR A 163 -2.46 3.94 15.96
C THR A 163 -2.06 3.37 14.60
N PHE A 164 -2.49 3.99 13.49
CA PHE A 164 -2.26 3.46 12.15
C PHE A 164 -0.75 3.24 11.90
N PRO A 165 -0.33 2.08 11.38
CA PRO A 165 1.07 1.68 11.45
C PRO A 165 1.96 2.28 10.34
N PHE A 166 1.39 3.03 9.39
CA PHE A 166 2.10 3.66 8.29
C PHE A 166 2.26 5.16 8.54
N GLU A 167 3.50 5.66 8.40
CA GLU A 167 3.82 7.08 8.55
C GLU A 167 3.22 7.93 7.41
N PHE A 168 3.28 7.39 6.18
CA PHE A 168 2.73 8.02 5.00
C PHE A 168 1.43 7.32 4.60
N TYR A 169 0.31 7.98 4.80
CA TYR A 169 -0.98 7.51 4.32
C TYR A 169 -1.89 8.64 3.88
N VAL A 170 -2.82 8.33 2.97
CA VAL A 170 -3.89 9.24 2.57
C VAL A 170 -5.22 8.49 2.57
N VAL A 171 -6.27 9.15 3.07
CA VAL A 171 -7.64 8.63 3.03
C VAL A 171 -8.36 9.20 1.81
N VAL A 172 -8.82 8.32 0.92
CA VAL A 172 -9.55 8.65 -0.30
C VAL A 172 -11.00 8.20 -0.14
N ARG A 173 -11.92 9.17 -0.07
CA ARG A 173 -13.36 8.90 0.10
C ARG A 173 -14.05 8.54 -1.21
N HIS A 174 -13.63 9.17 -2.30
CA HIS A 174 -14.17 8.91 -3.62
C HIS A 174 -13.09 8.25 -4.45
N ILE A 175 -13.30 6.98 -4.79
CA ILE A 175 -12.28 6.23 -5.53
C ILE A 175 -11.93 6.88 -6.88
N ASN A 176 -12.82 7.69 -7.47
CA ASN A 176 -12.56 8.52 -8.65
C ASN A 176 -11.36 9.49 -8.49
N GLU A 177 -11.01 9.86 -7.26
CA GLU A 177 -9.87 10.75 -6.94
C GLU A 177 -8.53 10.00 -6.92
N LEU A 178 -8.56 8.66 -6.92
CA LEU A 178 -7.37 7.81 -6.81
C LEU A 178 -6.30 8.10 -7.89
N PRO A 179 -6.64 8.28 -9.19
CA PRO A 179 -5.63 8.60 -10.20
C PRO A 179 -4.90 9.93 -9.93
N GLU A 180 -5.62 10.96 -9.50
CA GLU A 180 -5.04 12.27 -9.16
C GLU A 180 -4.15 12.18 -7.92
N MET A 181 -4.62 11.46 -6.89
CA MET A 181 -3.86 11.21 -5.68
C MET A 181 -2.55 10.45 -5.93
N LEU A 182 -2.57 9.42 -6.77
CA LEU A 182 -1.35 8.69 -7.14
C LEU A 182 -0.38 9.56 -7.94
N SER A 183 -0.89 10.43 -8.80
CA SER A 183 -0.06 11.41 -9.52
C SER A 183 0.64 12.35 -8.55
N LEU A 184 -0.06 12.80 -7.49
CA LEU A 184 0.52 13.65 -6.45
C LEU A 184 1.60 12.92 -5.65
N ILE A 185 1.34 11.68 -5.22
CA ILE A 185 2.30 10.84 -4.49
C ILE A 185 3.58 10.66 -5.31
N LEU A 186 3.46 10.30 -6.59
CA LEU A 186 4.63 10.15 -7.47
C LEU A 186 5.40 11.46 -7.62
N ARG A 187 4.71 12.58 -7.83
CA ARG A 187 5.36 13.90 -7.92
C ARG A 187 6.12 14.26 -6.65
N GLN A 188 5.52 14.03 -5.48
CA GLN A 188 6.17 14.27 -4.19
C GLN A 188 7.40 13.39 -4.03
N TYR A 189 7.27 12.09 -4.27
CA TYR A 189 8.37 11.14 -4.20
C TYR A 189 9.56 11.53 -5.08
N PHE A 190 9.32 11.86 -6.35
CA PHE A 190 10.38 12.32 -7.25
C PHE A 190 10.99 13.66 -6.83
N THR A 191 10.21 14.55 -6.22
CA THR A 191 10.73 15.84 -5.73
C THR A 191 11.65 15.63 -4.52
N GLU A 192 11.26 14.77 -3.57
CA GLU A 192 12.08 14.44 -2.40
C GLU A 192 13.37 13.72 -2.82
N LEU A 193 13.31 12.81 -3.78
CA LEU A 193 14.48 12.14 -4.34
C LEU A 193 15.50 13.08 -4.97
N VAL A 194 15.06 14.14 -5.65
CA VAL A 194 15.94 15.14 -6.27
C VAL A 194 16.52 16.11 -5.24
N SER A 195 15.85 16.25 -4.09
CA SER A 195 16.25 17.16 -3.01
C SER A 195 17.14 16.51 -1.95
N SER A 196 17.38 15.20 -2.05
CA SER A 196 18.16 14.35 -1.13
C SER A 196 19.53 14.02 -1.71
#